data_AF-A0A0D9W4C9-F1
#
_entry.id   AF-A0A0D9W4C9-F1
#
_cell.length_a   1.000
_cell.length_b   1.000
_cell.length_c   1.000
_cell.angle_alpha   90.00
_cell.angle_beta   90.00
_cell.angle_gamma   90.00
#
_symmetry.space_group_name_H-M   'P 1'
#
loop_
_entity.id
_entity.type
_entity.pdbx_description
1 polymer ?
#
loop_
_entity_poly.entity_id
_entity_poly.type
_entity_poly.pdbx_seq_one_letter_code
_entity_poly.pdbx_strand_id
1 'polypeptide(L)' 'MNNDVVSIDQDAFSARVRKNIEQLAALVRSYPLSNPENEQVQDIMEKIRLKFRVITASLGAKLEYQGRPTSSKQDVEDL' A
#
# COMPACT_ATOMS: atom_id res chain seq x y z
N MET A 1 -17.92 -14.84 -17.40
CA MET A 1 -16.80 -14.24 -16.67
C MET A 1 -16.92 -12.74 -16.82
N ASN A 2 -17.44 -12.06 -15.81
CA ASN A 2 -17.53 -10.60 -15.83
C ASN A 2 -16.17 -10.08 -15.33
N ASN A 3 -15.30 -9.69 -16.25
CA ASN A 3 -14.19 -8.81 -15.91
C ASN A 3 -14.83 -7.46 -15.62
N ASP A 4 -15.03 -7.13 -14.34
CA ASP A 4 -15.31 -5.76 -13.94
C ASP A 4 -14.13 -4.91 -14.38
N VAL A 5 -14.25 -4.32 -15.57
CA VAL A 5 -13.38 -3.25 -16.03
C VAL A 5 -13.69 -2.09 -15.11
N VAL A 6 -12.92 -1.98 -14.04
CA VAL A 6 -12.85 -0.76 -13.24
C VAL A 6 -12.35 0.31 -14.20
N SER A 7 -13.29 1.04 -14.81
CA SER A 7 -12.98 2.20 -15.64
C SER A 7 -12.46 3.28 -14.71
N ILE A 8 -11.14 3.29 -14.53
CA ILE A 8 -10.46 4.35 -13.79
C ILE A 8 -10.57 5.59 -14.65
N ASP A 9 -11.44 6.51 -14.24
CA ASP A 9 -11.49 7.85 -14.80
C ASP A 9 -10.10 8.49 -14.62
N GLN A 10 -9.40 8.69 -15.74
CA GLN A 10 -8.04 9.21 -15.74
C GLN A 10 -7.98 10.68 -15.29
N ASP A 11 -9.11 11.38 -15.29
CA ASP A 11 -9.22 12.77 -14.85
C ASP A 11 -9.82 12.91 -13.44
N ALA A 12 -10.11 11.79 -12.76
CA ALA A 12 -10.54 11.81 -11.36
C ALA A 12 -9.47 12.37 -10.40
N PHE A 13 -8.20 12.40 -10.82
CA PHE A 13 -7.08 12.87 -10.01
C PHE A 13 -6.36 14.04 -10.67
N SER A 14 -5.96 15.01 -9.85
CA SER A 14 -5.08 16.09 -10.30
C SER A 14 -3.77 15.53 -10.91
N ALA A 15 -3.18 16.26 -11.85
CA ALA A 15 -1.90 15.90 -12.46
C ALA A 15 -0.80 15.62 -11.43
N ARG A 16 -0.80 16.35 -10.30
CA ARG A 16 0.14 16.12 -9.19
C ARG A 16 -0.08 14.76 -8.54
N VAL A 17 -1.33 14.38 -8.27
CA VAL A 17 -1.65 13.09 -7.65
C VAL A 17 -1.32 11.94 -8.61
N ARG A 18 -1.66 12.06 -9.90
CA ARG A 18 -1.29 11.06 -10.93
C ARG A 18 0.22 10.82 -10.99
N LYS A 19 1.02 11.88 -11.03
CA LYS A 19 2.49 11.78 -10.99
C LYS A 19 3.00 11.05 -9.75
N ASN A 20 2.39 11.29 -8.59
CA ASN A 20 2.78 10.58 -7.36
C ASN A 20 2.41 9.09 -7.41
N ILE A 21 1.24 8.75 -7.97
CA ILE A 21 0.78 7.36 -8.17
C ILE A 21 1.74 6.62 -9.12
N GLU A 22 2.11 7.21 -10.25
CA GLU A 22 3.06 6.61 -11.20
C GLU A 22 4.42 6.34 -10.56
N GLN A 23 4.93 7.30 -9.78
CA GLN A 23 6.19 7.13 -9.06
C GLN A 23 6.10 6.05 -7.96
N LEU A 24 4.96 5.93 -7.28
CA LEU A 24 4.73 4.85 -6.32
C LEU A 24 4.69 3.48 -7.02
N ALA A 25 4.00 3.39 -8.17
CA ALA A 25 3.94 2.15 -8.96
C ALA A 25 5.33 1.69 -9.43
N ALA A 26 6.20 2.62 -9.83
CA ALA A 26 7.58 2.31 -10.18
C ALA A 26 8.38 1.76 -8.98
N LEU A 27 8.25 2.38 -7.80
CA LEU A 27 8.93 1.93 -6.58
C LEU A 27 8.47 0.54 -6.14
N VAL A 28 7.16 0.28 -6.17
CA VAL A 28 6.59 -1.03 -5.83
C VAL A 28 7.10 -2.11 -6.80
N ARG A 29 7.19 -1.81 -8.10
CA ARG A 29 7.77 -2.75 -9.09
C ARG A 29 9.26 -3.02 -8.87
N SER A 30 9.99 -2.04 -8.35
CA SER A 30 11.42 -2.20 -8.03
C SER A 30 11.68 -2.89 -6.69
N TYR A 31 10.64 -3.18 -5.91
CA TYR A 31 10.80 -3.80 -4.60
C TYR A 31 11.30 -5.25 -4.73
N PRO A 32 12.48 -5.58 -4.18
CA PRO A 32 13.05 -6.92 -4.33
C PRO A 32 12.33 -7.93 -3.43
N LEU A 33 11.56 -8.83 -4.04
CA LEU A 33 10.84 -9.90 -3.31
C LEU A 33 11.77 -11.02 -2.84
N SER A 34 12.93 -11.17 -3.47
CA SER A 34 13.84 -12.30 -3.31
C SER A 34 15.00 -12.05 -2.33
N ASN A 35 15.29 -10.80 -1.96
CA ASN A 35 16.35 -10.51 -0.99
C ASN A 35 15.98 -9.34 -0.06
N PRO A 36 15.10 -9.56 0.92
CA PRO A 36 14.56 -8.51 1.79
C PRO A 36 15.58 -7.94 2.80
N GLU A 37 16.71 -8.61 3.02
CA GLU A 37 17.74 -8.21 3.99
C GLU A 37 18.73 -7.17 3.46
N ASN A 38 18.62 -6.79 2.19
CA ASN A 38 19.47 -5.74 1.62
C ASN A 38 19.07 -4.36 2.20
N GLU A 39 20.06 -3.59 2.66
CA GLU A 39 19.85 -2.23 3.19
C GLU A 39 19.12 -1.31 2.19
N GLN A 40 19.29 -1.55 0.88
CA GLN A 40 18.56 -0.83 -0.16
C GLN A 40 17.05 -1.11 -0.18
N VAL A 41 16.61 -2.24 0.36
CA VAL A 41 15.19 -2.58 0.52
C VAL A 41 14.52 -1.61 1.49
N GLN A 42 15.21 -1.21 2.55
CA GLN A 42 14.67 -0.26 3.54
C GLN A 42 14.44 1.12 2.92
N ASP A 43 15.40 1.63 2.14
CA ASP A 43 15.24 2.90 1.43
C ASP A 43 14.06 2.86 0.43
N ILE A 44 13.88 1.75 -0.29
CA ILE A 44 12.71 1.55 -1.17
C ILE A 44 11.41 1.53 -0.34
N MET A 45 11.38 0.84 0.80
CA MET A 45 10.21 0.80 1.69
C MET A 45 9.86 2.19 2.24
N GLU A 46 10.85 2.96 2.67
CA GLU A 46 10.64 4.31 3.17
C GLU A 46 10.06 5.22 2.08
N LYS A 47 10.60 5.14 0.85
CA LYS A 47 10.07 5.87 -0.31
C LYS A 47 8.64 5.46 -0.65
N ILE A 48 8.32 4.16 -0.62
CA ILE A 48 6.96 3.63 -0.82
C ILE A 48 6.01 4.20 0.25
N ARG A 49 6.37 4.08 1.54
CA ARG A 49 5.55 4.57 2.66
C ARG A 49 5.31 6.07 2.57
N LEU A 50 6.34 6.85 2.24
CA LEU A 50 6.23 8.29 2.10
C LEU A 50 5.28 8.68 0.95
N LYS A 51 5.46 8.09 -0.24
CA LYS A 51 4.59 8.41 -1.39
C LYS A 51 3.15 7.99 -1.15
N PHE A 52 2.95 6.82 -0.55
CA PHE A 52 1.63 6.35 -0.18
C PHE A 52 0.94 7.34 0.76
N ARG A 53 1.64 7.83 1.80
CA ARG A 53 1.11 8.86 2.71
C ARG A 53 0.77 10.16 2.00
N VAL A 54 1.62 10.62 1.06
CA VAL A 54 1.37 11.83 0.27
C VAL A 54 0.09 11.67 -0.56
N ILE A 55 -0.10 10.53 -1.21
CA ILE A 55 -1.31 10.24 -2.00
C ILE A 55 -2.53 10.23 -1.08
N THR A 56 -2.49 9.48 0.02
CA THR A 56 -3.67 9.31 0.90
C THR A 56 -4.06 10.62 1.58
N ALA A 57 -3.09 11.43 1.98
CA ALA A 57 -3.33 12.79 2.47
C ALA A 57 -3.96 13.68 1.38
N SER A 58 -3.49 13.58 0.12
CA SER A 58 -4.05 14.34 -1.01
C SER A 58 -5.49 13.92 -1.34
N LEU A 59 -5.86 12.69 -1.02
CA LEU A 59 -7.22 12.15 -1.21
C LEU A 59 -8.13 12.33 0.02
N GLY A 60 -7.63 12.91 1.12
CA GLY A 60 -8.37 13.00 2.37
C GLY A 60 -8.69 11.63 3.01
N ALA A 61 -8.02 10.56 2.59
CA ALA A 61 -8.27 9.22 3.07
C ALA A 61 -7.65 9.03 4.46
N LYS A 62 -8.49 8.71 5.45
CA LYS A 62 -8.04 8.32 6.78
C LYS A 62 -7.72 6.83 6.78
N LEU A 63 -6.44 6.51 6.69
CA LEU A 63 -5.96 5.14 6.76
C LEU A 63 -5.78 4.73 8.22
N GLU A 64 -6.82 4.16 8.80
CA GLU A 64 -6.73 3.50 10.10
C GLU A 64 -6.44 2.02 9.87
N TYR A 65 -5.30 1.54 10.38
CA TYR A 65 -5.06 0.10 10.45
C TYR A 65 -5.83 -0.45 11.65
N GLN A 66 -6.88 -1.23 11.39
CA GLN A 66 -7.73 -1.81 12.44
C GLN A 66 -7.06 -2.95 13.23
N GLY A 67 -5.76 -3.19 13.03
CA GLY A 67 -5.07 -4.35 13.57
C GLY A 67 -5.31 -5.59 12.72
N ARG A 68 -4.43 -6.60 12.90
CA ARG A 68 -4.73 -7.95 12.45
C ARG A 68 -5.80 -8.48 13.40
N PRO A 69 -6.93 -9.05 12.94
CA PRO A 69 -7.82 -9.75 13.84
C PRO A 69 -6.98 -10.84 14.51
N THR A 70 -6.72 -10.67 15.81
CA THR A 70 -6.08 -11.70 16.60
C THR A 70 -6.96 -12.93 16.49
N SER A 71 -6.40 -14.06 16.03
CA SER A 71 -7.06 -15.35 16.17
C SER A 71 -7.62 -15.40 17.58
N SER A 72 -8.94 -15.60 17.68
CA SER A 72 -9.63 -15.80 18.94
C SER A 72 -8.74 -16.67 19.83
N LYS A 73 -8.39 -16.18 21.03
CA LYS A 73 -7.78 -17.03 22.04
C LYS A 73 -8.79 -18.16 22.23
N GLN A 74 -8.50 -19.34 21.68
CA GLN A 74 -9.12 -20.55 22.17
C GLN A 74 -8.61 -20.64 23.60
N ASP A 75 -9.50 -20.38 24.57
CA ASP A 75 -9.33 -20.81 25.94
C ASP A 75 -8.92 -22.28 25.87
N VAL A 76 -7.65 -22.55 26.11
CA VAL A 76 -7.17 -23.88 26.45
C VAL A 76 -7.66 -24.12 27.87
N GLU A 77 -8.84 -24.71 27.94
CA GLU A 77 -9.34 -25.42 29.11
C GLU A 77 -8.39 -26.60 29.35
N ASP A 78 -7.49 -26.47 30.32
CA ASP A 78 -6.63 -27.57 30.77
C ASP A 78 -7.29 -28.19 32.00
N LEU A 79 -7.60 -29.49 31.88
CA LEU A 79 -8.37 -30.33 32.81
C LEU A 79 -7.46 -31.46 33.29
#